data_AF-A0A3D1QWS3-F1
#
_entry.id   AF-A0A3D1QWS3-F1
#
_cell.length_a   1.000
_cell.length_b   1.000
_cell.length_c   1.000
_cell.angle_alpha   90.00
_cell.angle_beta   90.00
_cell.angle_gamma   90.00
#
_symmetry.space_group_name_H-M   'P 1'
#
loop_
_entity.id
_entity.type
_entity.pdbx_description
1 polymer ?
#
loop_
_entity_poly.entity_id
_entity_poly.type
_entity_poly.pdbx_seq_one_letter_code
_entity_poly.pdbx_strand_id
1 'polypeptide(L)'
;LRDVYLMPEKAPAGYLDHVCIDRFTGAPMDGMLFSEAPLFGAKGKLELEILVERAKVSAGAKKAFRAALDDLVKGRLALGAGANRGHGYFKGSIGGDL
;
A
#
# COMPACT_ATOMS: atom_id res chain seq x y z
N LEU A 1 3.17 -6.67 18.85
CA LEU A 1 2.88 -5.62 17.84
C LEU A 1 1.38 -5.37 17.86
N ARG A 2 0.96 -4.11 17.82
CA ARG A 2 -0.46 -3.76 17.64
C ARG A 2 -0.62 -3.25 16.23
N ASP A 3 -1.51 -3.87 15.47
CA ASP A 3 -1.80 -3.42 14.12
C ASP A 3 -2.59 -2.11 14.18
N VAL A 4 -2.29 -1.21 13.26
CA VAL A 4 -3.02 0.04 13.07
C VAL A 4 -3.85 -0.12 11.82
N TYR A 5 -5.18 -0.06 11.98
CA TYR A 5 -6.10 -0.15 10.86
C TYR A 5 -6.60 1.24 10.48
N LEU A 6 -6.49 1.57 9.20
CA LEU A 6 -7.17 2.73 8.64
C LEU A 6 -8.62 2.36 8.41
N MET A 7 -9.48 2.81 9.31
CA MET A 7 -10.92 2.71 9.14
C MET A 7 -11.35 3.84 8.21
N PRO A 8 -11.78 3.55 6.98
CA PRO A 8 -12.29 4.61 6.12
C PRO A 8 -13.61 5.13 6.73
N GLU A 9 -13.82 6.45 6.71
CA GLU A 9 -15.08 7.06 7.19
C GLU A 9 -16.33 6.54 6.45
N LYS A 10 -16.14 6.06 5.22
CA LYS A 10 -17.15 5.35 4.44
C LYS A 10 -16.67 3.94 4.14
N ALA A 11 -17.60 3.00 4.12
CA ALA A 11 -17.36 1.64 3.65
C ALA A 11 -16.57 1.66 2.31
N PRO A 12 -15.71 0.65 2.06
CA PRO A 12 -14.99 0.55 0.80
C PRO A 12 -15.98 0.70 -0.37
N ALA A 13 -15.55 1.41 -1.42
CA ALA A 13 -16.41 1.79 -2.54
C ALA A 13 -17.09 0.58 -3.22
N GLY A 14 -16.56 -0.63 -3.01
CA GLY A 14 -17.17 -1.91 -3.32
C GLY A 14 -16.24 -3.05 -2.93
N TYR A 15 -16.75 -4.29 -3.05
CA TYR A 15 -15.92 -5.49 -3.11
C TYR A 15 -15.61 -5.79 -4.57
N LEU A 16 -14.39 -6.23 -4.87
CA LEU A 16 -14.02 -6.79 -6.17
C LEU A 16 -13.92 -8.29 -6.06
N ASP A 17 -14.64 -9.01 -6.90
CA ASP A 17 -14.54 -10.47 -6.98
C ASP A 17 -13.41 -10.88 -7.92
N HIS A 18 -12.63 -11.88 -7.49
CA HIS A 18 -11.52 -12.47 -8.21
C HIS A 18 -11.77 -13.95 -8.37
N VAL A 19 -11.57 -14.41 -9.60
CA VAL A 19 -11.58 -15.84 -9.93
C VAL A 19 -10.31 -16.16 -10.71
N CYS A 20 -9.70 -17.29 -10.42
CA CYS A 20 -8.63 -17.82 -11.24
C CYS A 20 -9.20 -18.78 -12.28
N ILE A 21 -8.94 -18.52 -13.55
CA ILE A 21 -9.43 -19.31 -14.68
C ILE A 21 -8.34 -20.28 -15.14
N ASP A 22 -8.70 -21.56 -15.26
CA ASP A 22 -7.86 -22.55 -15.89
C ASP A 22 -7.73 -22.25 -17.40
N ARG A 23 -6.48 -22.11 -17.86
CA ARG A 23 -6.16 -21.72 -19.23
C ARG A 23 -6.44 -22.82 -20.26
N PHE A 24 -6.61 -24.07 -19.84
CA PHE A 24 -6.92 -25.19 -20.75
C PHE A 24 -8.42 -25.39 -20.92
N THR A 25 -9.18 -25.33 -19.83
CA THR A 25 -10.62 -25.61 -19.84
C THR A 25 -11.49 -24.35 -19.94
N GLY A 26 -10.94 -23.19 -19.58
CA GLY A 26 -11.70 -21.94 -19.43
C GLY A 26 -12.63 -21.93 -18.21
N ALA A 27 -12.60 -22.98 -17.37
CA ALA A 27 -13.40 -23.07 -16.17
C ALA A 27 -12.73 -22.36 -14.97
N PRO A 28 -13.51 -21.94 -13.96
CA PRO A 28 -12.96 -21.54 -12.66
C PRO A 28 -12.18 -22.68 -12.01
N MET A 29 -11.03 -22.36 -11.41
CA MET A 29 -10.31 -23.32 -10.58
C MET A 29 -10.96 -23.46 -9.19
N ASP A 30 -11.00 -24.70 -8.69
CA ASP A 30 -11.56 -25.02 -7.38
C ASP A 30 -10.88 -24.21 -6.26
N GLY A 31 -11.70 -23.57 -5.42
CA GLY A 31 -11.24 -22.78 -4.27
C GLY A 31 -10.58 -21.44 -4.63
N MET A 32 -10.60 -21.03 -5.91
CA MET A 32 -9.92 -19.80 -6.37
C MET A 32 -10.87 -18.62 -6.61
N LEU A 33 -12.05 -18.63 -5.98
CA LEU A 33 -12.98 -17.50 -5.95
C LEU A 33 -12.86 -16.77 -4.59
N PHE A 34 -12.55 -15.48 -4.62
CA PHE A 34 -12.51 -14.65 -3.42
C PHE A 34 -12.87 -13.19 -3.73
N SER A 35 -13.22 -12.42 -2.70
CA SER A 35 -13.50 -10.99 -2.84
C SER A 35 -12.45 -10.16 -2.09
N GLU A 36 -12.03 -9.05 -2.66
CA GLU A 36 -11.18 -8.05 -2.01
C GLU A 36 -11.95 -6.75 -1.75
N ALA A 37 -11.55 -6.01 -0.71
CA ALA A 37 -12.14 -4.72 -0.33
C ALA A 37 -11.09 -3.59 -0.37
N PRO A 38 -10.57 -3.23 -1.56
CA PRO A 38 -9.59 -2.18 -1.70
C PRO A 38 -10.17 -0.81 -1.31
N LEU A 39 -9.31 0.02 -0.73
CA LEU A 39 -9.64 1.40 -0.35
C LEU A 39 -9.59 2.32 -1.60
N PHE A 40 -10.45 2.05 -2.60
CA PHE A 40 -10.54 2.90 -3.78
C PHE A 40 -11.18 4.23 -3.48
N GLY A 41 -10.60 5.32 -4.01
CA GLY A 41 -11.20 6.64 -3.96
C GLY A 41 -11.48 7.16 -2.55
N ALA A 42 -10.95 6.49 -1.52
CA ALA A 42 -11.00 6.98 -0.16
C ALA A 42 -10.33 8.35 -0.19
N LYS A 43 -11.11 9.40 0.08
CA LYS A 43 -10.59 10.75 0.40
C LYS A 43 -9.88 10.74 1.77
N GLY A 44 -9.31 9.60 2.16
CA GLY A 44 -8.54 9.42 3.37
C GLY A 44 -7.13 9.91 3.09
N LYS A 45 -6.74 10.99 3.75
CA LYS A 45 -5.32 11.32 3.88
C LYS A 45 -4.74 10.34 4.90
N LEU A 46 -3.64 9.70 4.54
CA LEU A 46 -2.82 8.95 5.48
C LEU A 46 -1.70 9.87 5.96
N GLU A 47 -1.74 10.23 7.23
CA GLU A 47 -0.66 10.95 7.89
C GLU A 47 0.14 9.97 8.74
N LEU A 48 1.44 9.88 8.48
CA LEU A 48 2.36 9.00 9.19
C LEU A 48 3.45 9.85 9.83
N GLU A 49 3.57 9.73 11.15
CA GLU A 49 4.70 10.27 11.89
C GLU A 49 5.67 9.12 12.20
N ILE A 50 6.93 9.27 11.75
CA ILE A 50 7.96 8.25 11.91
C ILE A 50 9.09 8.83 12.77
N LEU A 51 9.20 8.34 14.00
CA LEU A 51 10.25 8.72 14.93
C LEU A 51 11.48 7.81 14.72
N VAL A 52 12.65 8.42 14.50
CA VAL A 52 13.89 7.69 14.22
C VAL A 52 14.98 8.11 15.21
N GLU A 53 15.56 7.14 15.93
CA GLU A 53 16.72 7.37 16.81
C GLU A 53 17.99 7.57 15.95
N ARG A 54 18.38 8.83 15.73
CA ARG A 54 19.46 9.20 14.80
C ARG A 54 20.85 8.69 15.17
N ALA A 55 21.12 8.43 16.45
CA ALA A 55 22.46 8.10 16.95
C ALA A 55 22.98 6.75 16.43
N LYS A 56 22.08 5.84 16.05
CA LYS A 56 22.42 4.46 15.63
C LYS A 56 22.27 4.23 14.12
N VAL A 57 21.93 5.26 13.35
CA VAL A 57 21.63 5.13 11.91
C VAL A 57 22.74 5.76 11.09
N SER A 58 23.34 4.96 10.21
CA SER A 58 24.40 5.43 9.31
C SER A 58 23.88 6.47 8.32
N ALA A 59 24.78 7.33 7.81
CA ALA A 59 24.43 8.32 6.80
C ALA A 59 23.83 7.68 5.53
N GLY A 60 24.35 6.50 5.13
CA GLY A 60 23.81 5.73 4.01
C GLY A 60 22.37 5.27 4.23
N ALA A 61 22.07 4.77 5.43
CA ALA A 61 20.72 4.34 5.79
C ALA A 61 19.73 5.53 5.82
N LYS A 62 20.15 6.69 6.34
CA LYS A 62 19.32 7.92 6.29
C LYS A 62 18.99 8.33 4.86
N LYS A 63 19.99 8.33 3.98
CA LYS A 63 19.82 8.65 2.55
C LYS A 63 18.89 7.66 1.85
N ALA A 64 19.08 6.36 2.08
CA ALA A 64 18.24 5.32 1.50
C ALA A 64 16.79 5.42 1.97
N PHE A 65 16.58 5.67 3.27
CA PHE A 65 15.25 5.85 3.83
C PHE A 65 14.56 7.10 3.26
N ARG A 66 15.27 8.22 3.15
CA ARG A 66 14.73 9.43 2.49
C ARG A 66 14.35 9.17 1.03
N ALA A 67 15.17 8.43 0.29
CA ALA A 67 14.88 8.08 -1.09
C ALA A 67 13.64 7.17 -1.20
N ALA A 68 13.50 6.18 -0.32
CA ALA A 68 12.32 5.31 -0.28
C ALA A 68 11.03 6.08 0.01
N LEU A 69 11.07 7.05 0.94
CA LEU A 69 9.93 7.94 1.19
C LEU A 69 9.61 8.80 -0.04
N ASP A 70 10.64 9.32 -0.74
CA ASP A 70 10.45 10.10 -1.97
C ASP A 70 9.82 9.26 -3.09
N ASP A 71 10.25 8.01 -3.25
CA ASP A 71 9.65 7.05 -4.19
C ASP A 71 8.20 6.75 -3.84
N LEU A 72 7.88 6.60 -2.55
CA LEU A 72 6.53 6.34 -2.08
C LEU A 72 5.58 7.51 -2.42
N VAL A 73 5.95 8.76 -2.07
CA VAL A 73 5.08 9.92 -2.29
C VAL A 73 5.01 10.40 -3.74
N LYS A 74 5.95 9.96 -4.59
CA LYS A 74 5.94 10.22 -6.04
C LYS A 74 5.32 9.07 -6.85
N GLY A 75 4.78 8.04 -6.17
CA GLY A 75 4.10 6.92 -6.80
C GLY A 75 5.03 5.97 -7.57
N ARG A 76 6.31 5.89 -7.19
CA ARG A 76 7.29 4.93 -7.74
C ARG A 76 7.39 3.66 -6.90
N LEU A 77 7.08 3.75 -5.61
CA LEU A 77 7.04 2.62 -4.69
C LEU A 77 5.61 2.37 -4.26
N ALA A 78 5.15 1.13 -4.37
CA ALA A 78 3.85 0.71 -3.88
C ALA A 78 3.94 0.27 -2.40
N LEU A 79 2.88 0.52 -1.62
CA LEU A 79 2.70 0.00 -0.27
C LEU A 79 1.58 -1.03 -0.25
N GLY A 80 1.83 -2.19 0.36
CA GLY A 80 0.86 -3.27 0.45
C GLY A 80 0.87 -4.20 -0.77
N ALA A 81 -0.22 -4.96 -0.95
CA ALA A 81 -0.37 -5.97 -1.99
C ALA A 81 -1.09 -5.41 -3.24
N GLY A 82 -1.04 -6.15 -4.35
CA GLY A 82 -1.79 -5.83 -5.57
C GLY A 82 -1.15 -4.76 -6.47
N ALA A 83 0.15 -4.48 -6.33
CA ALA A 83 0.86 -3.52 -7.18
C ALA A 83 0.77 -3.86 -8.68
N ASN A 84 0.75 -5.16 -9.03
CA ASN A 84 0.54 -5.64 -10.39
C ASN A 84 -0.85 -5.31 -10.97
N ARG A 85 -1.80 -4.94 -10.10
CA ARG A 85 -3.15 -4.46 -10.46
C ARG A 85 -3.31 -2.96 -10.23
N GLY A 86 -2.20 -2.24 -9.99
CA GLY A 86 -2.19 -0.80 -9.76
C GLY A 86 -2.56 -0.35 -8.35
N HIS A 87 -2.57 -1.25 -7.36
CA HIS A 87 -2.85 -0.89 -5.96
C HIS A 87 -1.58 -0.41 -5.23
N GLY A 88 -1.79 0.34 -4.15
CA GLY A 88 -0.71 0.74 -3.24
C GLY A 88 0.12 1.92 -3.70
N TYR A 89 -0.25 2.62 -4.77
CA TYR A 89 0.44 3.83 -5.21
C TYR A 89 -0.22 5.09 -4.65
N PHE A 90 0.60 6.00 -4.13
CA PHE A 90 0.15 7.23 -3.48
C PHE A 90 0.83 8.46 -4.06
N LYS A 91 0.21 9.61 -3.85
CA LYS A 91 0.83 10.92 -4.03
C LYS A 91 0.79 11.67 -2.71
N GLY A 92 1.86 12.38 -2.40
CA GLY A 92 1.93 13.11 -1.14
C GLY A 92 3.13 14.04 -1.05
N SER A 93 3.43 14.43 0.18
CA SER A 93 4.54 15.29 0.54
C SER A 93 5.18 14.76 1.81
N ILE A 94 6.46 15.02 2.00
CA ILE A 94 7.20 14.60 3.19
C ILE A 94 7.67 15.85 3.92
N GLY A 95 7.30 15.97 5.19
CA GLY A 95 7.81 17.00 6.10
C GLY A 95 8.89 16.47 7.03
N GLY A 96 9.64 17.38 7.64
CA GLY A 96 10.66 17.08 8.65
C GLY A 96 12.00 16.64 8.09
N ASP A 97 13.01 16.70 8.96
CA ASP A 97 14.39 16.31 8.66
C ASP A 97 14.71 14.93 9.21
N LEU A 98 15.63 14.23 8.55
CA LEU A 98 16.05 12.86 8.87
C LEU A 98 17.44 12.80 9.50
#